data_AF-D3S5N6-F1
#
_entry.id   AF-D3S5N6-F1
#
_cell.length_a   1.000
_cell.length_b   1.000
_cell.length_c   1.000
_cell.angle_alpha   90.00
_cell.angle_beta   90.00
_cell.angle_gamma   90.00
#
_symmetry.space_group_name_H-M   'P 1'
#
loop_
_entity.id
_entity.type
_entity.pdbx_description
1 polymer ?
#
loop_
_entity_poly.entity_id
_entity_poly.type
_entity_poly.pdbx_seq_one_letter_code
_entity_poly.pdbx_strand_id
1 'polypeptide(L)'
;MLLKYLDEFKEIDFLKALNDYKLLIISKLKYIFEENKEYERDLRNYSNFDNIEKDKLDALIDYLLIILLSHTSYFNAFVKNYAEMKKFEVMKNLPNKISVWEFIKTASKSRNNDLHLERLDLENGYVDITEIKEIYAREFIRVELKKLGDMAKQVKLPDDDIIKKLLDEINNYLKDKIKYEHIEGIKALNFKGNIPLEWHPPCIRGILNDILSGGSPSHYARRSFVVYWFCAKFNPNLRPLDKNGNLVNISATDIASEEEIEKFIDELIEMMFKNVEDFDEKKTRYYIMHNIGYKVGHGRLTHCEYCKNWQSDGGKGLSYYCKPDEICKKKFIIHPLDYLCYNINRHLKKEKFKKMKKEDRNGNNK
;
A
#
# COMPACT_ATOMS: atom_id res chain seq x y z
N MET A 1 -10.88 -21.09 7.79
CA MET A 1 -10.42 -20.16 6.73
C MET A 1 -11.59 -19.30 6.27
N LEU A 2 -11.61 -18.00 6.62
CA LEU A 2 -12.68 -17.00 6.35
C LEU A 2 -13.54 -17.26 5.10
N LEU A 3 -12.91 -17.58 3.97
CA LEU A 3 -13.56 -17.84 2.69
C LEU A 3 -14.71 -18.87 2.76
N LYS A 4 -14.61 -19.86 3.67
CA LYS A 4 -15.65 -20.89 3.86
C LYS A 4 -16.99 -20.31 4.32
N TYR A 5 -16.97 -19.22 5.08
CA TYR A 5 -18.14 -18.65 5.75
C TYR A 5 -18.58 -17.30 5.17
N LEU A 6 -17.89 -16.79 4.13
CA LEU A 6 -18.15 -15.46 3.59
C LEU A 6 -19.59 -15.24 3.15
N ASP A 7 -20.23 -16.23 2.53
CA ASP A 7 -21.62 -16.09 2.08
C ASP A 7 -22.61 -16.05 3.25
N GLU A 8 -22.32 -16.76 4.34
CA GLU A 8 -23.14 -16.72 5.56
C GLU A 8 -23.03 -15.37 6.28
N PHE A 9 -21.85 -14.73 6.24
CA PHE A 9 -21.61 -13.47 6.92
C PHE A 9 -22.24 -12.25 6.25
N LYS A 10 -22.66 -12.37 4.98
CA LYS A 10 -23.34 -11.28 4.25
C LYS A 10 -24.70 -10.93 4.85
N GLU A 11 -25.36 -11.90 5.47
CA GLU A 11 -26.71 -11.75 6.04
C GLU A 11 -26.69 -11.36 7.52
N ILE A 12 -25.50 -11.20 8.12
CA ILE A 12 -25.36 -10.83 9.53
C ILE A 12 -25.65 -9.34 9.71
N ASP A 13 -26.38 -9.01 10.79
CA ASP A 13 -26.49 -7.64 11.27
C ASP A 13 -25.11 -7.13 11.73
N PHE A 14 -24.48 -6.34 10.86
CA PHE A 14 -23.13 -5.82 11.05
C PHE A 14 -23.00 -5.01 12.35
N LEU A 15 -23.96 -4.13 12.66
CA LEU A 15 -23.88 -3.27 13.85
C LEU A 15 -24.02 -4.08 15.13
N LYS A 16 -24.97 -5.04 15.13
CA LYS A 16 -25.13 -5.96 16.25
C LYS A 16 -23.85 -6.79 16.46
N ALA A 17 -23.28 -7.35 15.41
CA ALA A 17 -22.05 -8.14 15.50
C ALA A 17 -20.85 -7.31 16.03
N LEU A 18 -20.71 -6.06 15.62
CA LEU A 18 -19.69 -5.17 16.17
C LEU A 18 -19.87 -4.92 17.66
N ASN A 19 -21.11 -4.75 18.12
CA ASN A 19 -21.41 -4.52 19.52
C ASN A 19 -21.15 -5.78 20.37
N ASP A 20 -21.65 -6.93 19.91
CA ASP A 20 -21.57 -8.21 20.62
C ASP A 20 -20.11 -8.68 20.73
N TYR A 21 -19.29 -8.43 19.70
CA TYR A 21 -17.92 -8.94 19.61
C TYR A 21 -16.82 -7.89 19.76
N LYS A 22 -17.14 -6.68 20.23
CA LYS A 22 -16.17 -5.57 20.38
C LYS A 22 -14.87 -5.99 21.09
N LEU A 23 -14.97 -6.67 22.23
CA LEU A 23 -13.80 -7.10 23.00
C LEU A 23 -12.95 -8.11 22.22
N LEU A 24 -13.61 -9.01 21.50
CA LEU A 24 -12.95 -10.06 20.72
C LEU A 24 -12.25 -9.48 19.48
N ILE A 25 -12.83 -8.46 18.84
CA ILE A 25 -12.20 -7.68 17.75
C ILE A 25 -10.88 -7.05 18.24
N ILE A 26 -10.90 -6.36 19.38
CA ILE A 26 -9.70 -5.72 19.94
C ILE A 26 -8.66 -6.76 20.39
N SER A 27 -9.10 -7.85 21.01
CA SER A 27 -8.23 -8.95 21.43
C SER A 27 -7.54 -9.62 20.24
N LYS A 28 -8.28 -9.87 19.14
CA LYS A 28 -7.73 -10.39 17.88
C LYS A 28 -6.72 -9.44 17.27
N LEU A 29 -7.00 -8.13 17.29
CA LEU A 29 -6.05 -7.13 16.79
C LEU A 29 -4.72 -7.20 17.57
N LYS A 30 -4.78 -7.31 18.91
CA LYS A 30 -3.58 -7.50 19.74
C LYS A 30 -2.85 -8.79 19.41
N TYR A 31 -3.58 -9.88 19.19
CA TYR A 31 -2.98 -11.15 18.80
C TYR A 31 -2.22 -11.05 17.47
N ILE A 32 -2.75 -10.34 16.48
CA ILE A 32 -2.09 -10.17 15.18
C ILE A 32 -0.82 -9.31 15.27
N PHE A 33 -0.81 -8.27 16.10
CA PHE A 33 0.30 -7.32 16.16
C PHE A 33 1.35 -7.63 17.25
N GLU A 34 1.02 -8.43 18.26
CA GLU A 34 1.88 -8.71 19.41
C GLU A 34 1.95 -10.20 19.81
N GLU A 35 1.26 -11.09 19.08
CA GLU A 35 1.10 -12.51 19.46
C GLU A 35 0.48 -12.69 20.86
N ASN A 36 -0.33 -11.73 21.31
CA ASN A 36 -1.00 -11.80 22.61
C ASN A 36 -2.00 -12.98 22.67
N LYS A 37 -1.63 -14.02 23.41
CA LYS A 37 -2.40 -15.27 23.57
C LYS A 37 -3.72 -15.13 24.32
N GLU A 38 -4.05 -13.96 24.88
CA GLU A 38 -5.35 -13.70 25.50
C GLU A 38 -6.51 -13.93 24.53
N TYR A 39 -6.30 -13.67 23.23
CA TYR A 39 -7.31 -13.92 22.20
C TYR A 39 -7.82 -15.36 22.20
N GLU A 40 -6.94 -16.35 22.36
CA GLU A 40 -7.35 -17.76 22.37
C GLU A 40 -8.21 -18.15 23.58
N ARG A 41 -8.05 -17.42 24.69
CA ARG A 41 -8.90 -17.57 25.88
C ARG A 41 -10.24 -16.89 25.63
N ASP A 42 -10.22 -15.65 25.14
CA ASP A 42 -11.43 -14.88 24.87
C ASP A 42 -12.30 -15.58 23.83
N LEU A 43 -11.71 -16.03 22.72
CA LEU A 43 -12.39 -16.75 21.65
C LEU A 43 -13.10 -18.02 22.17
N ARG A 44 -12.46 -18.77 23.07
CA ARG A 44 -13.09 -19.95 23.71
C ARG A 44 -14.27 -19.57 24.59
N ASN A 45 -14.14 -18.49 25.35
CA ASN A 45 -15.22 -18.02 26.23
C ASN A 45 -16.46 -17.59 25.43
N TYR A 46 -16.27 -16.79 24.38
CA TYR A 46 -17.37 -16.36 23.50
C TYR A 46 -17.98 -17.53 22.73
N SER A 47 -17.15 -18.42 22.17
CA SER A 47 -17.63 -19.62 21.44
C SER A 47 -18.53 -20.50 22.32
N ASN A 48 -18.17 -20.69 23.59
CA ASN A 48 -18.98 -21.45 24.55
C ASN A 48 -20.26 -20.71 24.95
N PHE A 49 -20.20 -19.39 25.13
CA PHE A 49 -21.34 -18.60 25.57
C PHE A 49 -22.42 -18.48 24.48
N ASP A 50 -22.02 -18.21 23.24
CA ASP A 50 -22.93 -18.05 22.11
C ASP A 50 -23.28 -19.37 21.41
N ASN A 51 -22.67 -20.49 21.83
CA ASN A 51 -22.80 -21.80 21.21
C ASN A 51 -22.47 -21.77 19.69
N ILE A 52 -21.43 -21.02 19.33
CA ILE A 52 -20.93 -20.88 17.95
C ILE A 52 -19.63 -21.68 17.84
N GLU A 53 -19.47 -22.44 16.75
CA GLU A 53 -18.23 -23.14 16.44
C GLU A 53 -17.03 -22.17 16.46
N LYS A 54 -15.97 -22.52 17.20
CA LYS A 54 -14.79 -21.68 17.39
C LYS A 54 -14.21 -21.16 16.07
N ASP A 55 -14.10 -22.03 15.07
CA ASP A 55 -13.54 -21.68 13.75
C ASP A 55 -14.44 -20.72 12.96
N LYS A 56 -15.76 -20.82 13.16
CA LYS A 56 -16.74 -19.91 12.57
C LYS A 56 -16.68 -18.55 13.24
N LEU A 57 -16.56 -18.51 14.58
CA LEU A 57 -16.40 -17.27 15.32
C LEU A 57 -15.07 -16.58 14.96
N ASP A 58 -13.94 -17.30 14.90
CA ASP A 58 -12.65 -16.73 14.48
C ASP A 58 -12.76 -16.07 13.10
N ALA A 59 -13.40 -16.76 12.15
CA ALA A 59 -13.65 -16.23 10.81
C ALA A 59 -14.57 -15.00 10.81
N LEU A 60 -15.58 -14.94 11.68
CA LEU A 60 -16.44 -13.76 11.80
C LEU A 60 -15.63 -12.54 12.29
N ILE A 61 -14.72 -12.75 13.26
CA ILE A 61 -13.87 -11.66 13.75
C ILE A 61 -12.89 -11.20 12.67
N ASP A 62 -12.30 -12.11 11.90
CA ASP A 62 -11.48 -11.77 10.73
C ASP A 62 -12.27 -10.92 9.72
N TYR A 63 -13.53 -11.31 9.43
CA TYR A 63 -14.42 -10.58 8.54
C TYR A 63 -14.68 -9.14 9.02
N LEU A 64 -15.04 -8.97 10.28
CA LEU A 64 -15.30 -7.65 10.88
C LEU A 64 -14.03 -6.78 10.88
N LEU A 65 -12.87 -7.35 11.21
CA LEU A 65 -11.59 -6.65 11.18
C LEU A 65 -11.22 -6.18 9.78
N ILE A 66 -11.40 -7.01 8.75
CA ILE A 66 -11.14 -6.61 7.36
C ILE A 66 -12.01 -5.41 6.97
N ILE A 67 -13.30 -5.43 7.30
CA ILE A 67 -14.22 -4.32 7.01
C ILE A 67 -13.76 -3.04 7.72
N LEU A 68 -13.54 -3.09 9.03
CA LEU A 68 -13.14 -1.93 9.83
C LEU A 68 -11.78 -1.38 9.34
N LEU A 69 -10.78 -2.24 9.24
CA LEU A 69 -9.41 -1.82 8.91
C LEU A 69 -9.27 -1.37 7.46
N SER A 70 -10.07 -1.87 6.51
CA SER A 70 -10.04 -1.39 5.12
C SER A 70 -10.36 0.11 4.99
N HIS A 71 -11.09 0.66 5.98
CA HIS A 71 -11.44 2.07 6.10
C HIS A 71 -10.41 2.88 6.88
N THR A 72 -9.38 2.24 7.43
CA THR A 72 -8.26 2.90 8.09
C THR A 72 -7.02 2.87 7.21
N SER A 73 -6.07 3.69 7.59
CA SER A 73 -4.71 3.75 7.05
C SER A 73 -3.84 2.57 7.50
N TYR A 74 -4.30 1.76 8.45
CA TYR A 74 -3.56 0.61 8.98
C TYR A 74 -3.81 -0.70 8.22
N PHE A 75 -4.70 -0.70 7.23
CA PHE A 75 -5.08 -1.91 6.49
C PHE A 75 -3.88 -2.68 5.93
N ASN A 76 -2.92 -1.98 5.33
CA ASN A 76 -1.74 -2.62 4.74
C ASN A 76 -0.87 -3.31 5.81
N ALA A 77 -0.69 -2.68 6.97
CA ALA A 77 0.05 -3.27 8.08
C ALA A 77 -0.67 -4.50 8.64
N PHE A 78 -2.01 -4.43 8.75
CA PHE A 78 -2.83 -5.58 9.11
C PHE A 78 -2.65 -6.73 8.11
N VAL A 79 -2.74 -6.47 6.80
CA VAL A 79 -2.56 -7.50 5.76
C VAL A 79 -1.20 -8.18 5.89
N LYS A 80 -0.13 -7.41 6.09
CA LYS A 80 1.23 -7.92 6.28
C LYS A 80 1.32 -8.84 7.52
N ASN A 81 0.95 -8.33 8.69
CA ASN A 81 1.07 -9.08 9.95
C ASN A 81 0.15 -10.31 9.98
N TYR A 82 -1.06 -10.19 9.42
CA TYR A 82 -1.97 -11.30 9.31
C TYR A 82 -1.44 -12.41 8.39
N ALA A 83 -0.89 -12.05 7.23
CA ALA A 83 -0.27 -13.01 6.31
C ALA A 83 0.90 -13.74 6.96
N GLU A 84 1.74 -13.02 7.72
CA GLU A 84 2.86 -13.59 8.45
C GLU A 84 2.40 -14.55 9.55
N MET A 85 1.39 -14.16 10.33
CA MET A 85 0.82 -14.99 11.39
C MET A 85 0.17 -16.28 10.86
N LYS A 86 -0.55 -16.20 9.73
CA LYS A 86 -1.35 -17.33 9.19
C LYS A 86 -0.63 -18.19 8.17
N LYS A 87 0.58 -17.82 7.70
CA LYS A 87 1.27 -18.55 6.62
C LYS A 87 1.45 -20.04 6.90
N PHE A 88 1.82 -20.41 8.13
CA PHE A 88 2.04 -21.81 8.51
C PHE A 88 0.73 -22.62 8.58
N GLU A 89 -0.38 -21.99 8.97
CA GLU A 89 -1.70 -22.64 8.95
C GLU A 89 -2.14 -22.96 7.52
N VAL A 90 -1.98 -22.00 6.61
CA VAL A 90 -2.31 -22.19 5.18
C VAL A 90 -1.35 -23.19 4.53
N MET A 91 -0.05 -23.11 4.81
CA MET A 91 0.97 -24.00 4.25
C MET A 91 0.72 -25.48 4.58
N LYS A 92 0.23 -25.78 5.79
CA LYS A 92 -0.15 -27.16 6.19
C LYS A 92 -1.27 -27.74 5.34
N ASN A 93 -2.19 -26.89 4.89
CA ASN A 93 -3.36 -27.30 4.11
C ASN A 93 -3.13 -27.23 2.59
N LEU A 94 -2.02 -26.62 2.15
CA LEU A 94 -1.67 -26.55 0.73
C LEU A 94 -1.07 -27.90 0.26
N PRO A 95 -1.47 -28.42 -0.91
CA PRO A 95 -0.77 -29.54 -1.52
C PRO A 95 0.60 -29.08 -2.05
N ASN A 96 1.50 -30.04 -2.30
CA ASN A 96 2.81 -29.76 -2.90
C ASN A 96 2.71 -29.34 -4.37
N LYS A 97 1.71 -29.86 -5.08
CA LYS A 97 1.42 -29.50 -6.47
C LYS A 97 0.05 -28.83 -6.53
N ILE A 98 -0.05 -27.67 -7.17
CA ILE A 98 -1.32 -26.94 -7.37
C ILE A 98 -1.59 -26.71 -8.85
N SER A 99 -2.85 -26.53 -9.22
CA SER A 99 -3.20 -26.21 -10.61
C SER A 99 -2.50 -24.93 -11.06
N VAL A 100 -1.97 -24.92 -12.28
CA VAL A 100 -1.33 -23.74 -12.87
C VAL A 100 -2.24 -22.51 -12.83
N TRP A 101 -3.55 -22.70 -12.96
CA TRP A 101 -4.52 -21.61 -12.90
C TRP A 101 -4.70 -21.05 -11.49
N GLU A 102 -4.60 -21.90 -10.45
CA GLU A 102 -4.63 -21.45 -9.06
C GLU A 102 -3.34 -20.72 -8.71
N PHE A 103 -2.19 -21.28 -9.12
CA PHE A 103 -0.89 -20.64 -8.94
C PHE A 103 -0.87 -19.25 -9.57
N ILE A 104 -1.28 -19.11 -10.84
CA ILE A 104 -1.28 -17.84 -11.56
C ILE A 104 -2.17 -16.79 -10.87
N LYS A 105 -3.31 -17.16 -10.28
CA LYS A 105 -4.20 -16.18 -9.59
C LYS A 105 -3.49 -15.43 -8.46
N THR A 106 -2.59 -16.11 -7.76
CA THR A 106 -1.76 -15.54 -6.69
C THR A 106 -0.48 -14.96 -7.25
N ALA A 107 0.30 -15.78 -7.97
CA ALA A 107 1.63 -15.45 -8.46
C ALA A 107 1.64 -14.24 -9.41
N SER A 108 0.63 -14.07 -10.26
CA SER A 108 0.55 -12.91 -11.18
C SER A 108 0.37 -11.56 -10.47
N LYS A 109 -0.14 -11.59 -9.24
CA LYS A 109 -0.29 -10.43 -8.36
C LYS A 109 0.88 -10.31 -7.38
N SER A 110 1.71 -11.35 -7.32
CA SER A 110 3.01 -11.28 -6.71
C SER A 110 4.04 -10.80 -7.69
N ARG A 111 5.08 -10.19 -7.12
CA ARG A 111 6.29 -9.81 -7.84
C ARG A 111 7.53 -10.35 -7.13
N ASN A 112 7.31 -11.31 -6.21
CA ASN A 112 8.38 -12.15 -5.71
C ASN A 112 8.86 -13.06 -6.85
N ASN A 113 10.16 -12.98 -7.15
CA ASN A 113 10.76 -13.73 -8.24
C ASN A 113 10.68 -15.24 -8.03
N ASP A 114 10.57 -15.72 -6.79
CA ASP A 114 10.44 -17.16 -6.50
C ASP A 114 9.06 -17.71 -6.89
N LEU A 115 8.08 -16.82 -7.11
CA LEU A 115 6.76 -17.17 -7.62
C LEU A 115 6.65 -17.01 -9.14
N HIS A 116 7.77 -16.86 -9.84
CA HIS A 116 7.78 -16.84 -11.30
C HIS A 116 7.63 -18.26 -11.86
N LEU A 117 6.64 -18.46 -12.72
CA LEU A 117 6.33 -19.78 -13.27
C LEU A 117 7.50 -20.36 -14.06
N GLU A 118 8.32 -19.52 -14.72
CA GLU A 118 9.51 -19.98 -15.45
C GLU A 118 10.62 -20.57 -14.57
N ARG A 119 10.50 -20.46 -13.24
CA ARG A 119 11.47 -20.98 -12.27
C ARG A 119 10.99 -22.22 -11.53
N LEU A 120 9.80 -22.72 -11.88
CA LEU A 120 9.15 -23.82 -11.17
C LEU A 120 8.88 -24.97 -12.13
N ASP A 121 8.86 -26.18 -11.57
CA ASP A 121 8.52 -27.36 -12.33
C ASP A 121 7.01 -27.40 -12.61
N LEU A 122 6.68 -27.46 -13.90
CA LEU A 122 5.32 -27.58 -14.41
C LEU A 122 5.14 -28.95 -15.08
N GLU A 123 4.25 -29.77 -14.53
CA GLU A 123 3.97 -31.11 -15.04
C GLU A 123 2.45 -31.34 -15.12
N ASN A 124 1.95 -31.73 -16.29
CA ASN A 124 0.53 -32.06 -16.50
C ASN A 124 -0.47 -30.98 -16.03
N GLY A 125 -0.10 -29.71 -16.13
CA GLY A 125 -0.93 -28.57 -15.72
C GLY A 125 -0.86 -28.23 -14.23
N TYR A 126 0.07 -28.83 -13.48
CA TYR A 126 0.31 -28.56 -12.07
C TYR A 126 1.71 -28.00 -11.84
N VAL A 127 1.80 -27.00 -10.98
CA VAL A 127 3.05 -26.36 -10.55
C VAL A 127 3.48 -26.98 -9.23
N ASP A 128 4.73 -27.44 -9.15
CA ASP A 128 5.34 -27.86 -7.88
C ASP A 128 5.73 -26.62 -7.06
N ILE A 129 5.12 -26.48 -5.89
CA ILE A 129 5.36 -25.38 -4.96
C ILE A 129 6.04 -25.85 -3.68
N THR A 130 6.59 -27.07 -3.64
CA THR A 130 7.16 -27.65 -2.42
C THR A 130 8.24 -26.77 -1.79
N GLU A 131 9.17 -26.26 -2.59
CA GLU A 131 10.28 -25.43 -2.11
C GLU A 131 9.86 -23.98 -1.77
N ILE A 132 8.81 -23.49 -2.42
CA ILE A 132 8.32 -22.11 -2.28
C ILE A 132 7.01 -22.01 -1.49
N LYS A 133 6.65 -23.07 -0.76
CA LYS A 133 5.32 -23.27 -0.18
C LYS A 133 4.97 -22.19 0.85
N GLU A 134 5.95 -21.81 1.66
CA GLU A 134 5.82 -20.72 2.63
C GLU A 134 5.58 -19.37 1.94
N ILE A 135 6.39 -19.06 0.93
CA ILE A 135 6.31 -17.83 0.14
C ILE A 135 4.93 -17.73 -0.52
N TYR A 136 4.50 -18.82 -1.16
CA TYR A 136 3.20 -18.90 -1.82
C TYR A 136 2.04 -18.77 -0.82
N ALA A 137 2.10 -19.44 0.34
CA ALA A 137 1.06 -19.39 1.37
C ALA A 137 0.84 -17.97 1.90
N ARG A 138 1.94 -17.28 2.26
CA ARG A 138 1.89 -15.90 2.70
C ARG A 138 1.31 -14.99 1.62
N GLU A 139 1.75 -15.16 0.38
CA GLU A 139 1.31 -14.32 -0.73
C GLU A 139 -0.16 -14.56 -1.09
N PHE A 140 -0.63 -15.80 -1.03
CA PHE A 140 -2.03 -16.15 -1.19
C PHE A 140 -2.91 -15.39 -0.19
N ILE A 141 -2.52 -15.38 1.09
CA ILE A 141 -3.23 -14.63 2.12
C ILE A 141 -3.22 -13.13 1.81
N ARG A 142 -2.06 -12.57 1.47
CA ARG A 142 -1.90 -11.15 1.15
C ARG A 142 -2.81 -10.72 0.00
N VAL A 143 -2.84 -11.50 -1.08
CA VAL A 143 -3.64 -11.26 -2.29
C VAL A 143 -5.14 -11.32 -1.98
N GLU A 144 -5.59 -12.33 -1.23
CA GLU A 144 -7.00 -12.48 -0.89
C GLU A 144 -7.47 -11.39 0.08
N LEU A 145 -6.69 -11.05 1.12
CA LEU A 145 -7.06 -9.97 2.03
C LEU A 145 -7.16 -8.63 1.32
N LYS A 146 -6.21 -8.30 0.43
CA LYS A 146 -6.28 -7.07 -0.37
C LYS A 146 -7.55 -6.99 -1.19
N LYS A 147 -7.91 -8.09 -1.85
CA LYS A 147 -9.14 -8.17 -2.64
C LYS A 147 -10.37 -7.92 -1.76
N LEU A 148 -10.45 -8.54 -0.59
CA LEU A 148 -11.56 -8.35 0.34
C LEU A 148 -11.63 -6.92 0.88
N GLY A 149 -10.49 -6.31 1.23
CA GLY A 149 -10.43 -4.92 1.66
C GLY A 149 -10.81 -3.92 0.56
N ASP A 150 -10.36 -4.14 -0.67
CA ASP A 150 -10.72 -3.33 -1.84
C ASP A 150 -12.24 -3.40 -2.12
N MET A 151 -12.87 -4.55 -1.87
CA MET A 151 -14.32 -4.71 -1.96
C MET A 151 -15.02 -3.98 -0.80
N ALA A 152 -14.57 -4.17 0.44
CA ALA A 152 -15.17 -3.55 1.62
C ALA A 152 -15.13 -2.02 1.56
N LYS A 153 -14.01 -1.44 1.11
CA LYS A 153 -13.79 0.01 1.02
C LYS A 153 -14.68 0.72 -0.02
N GLN A 154 -15.31 -0.02 -0.94
CA GLN A 154 -16.25 0.56 -1.90
C GLN A 154 -17.58 0.95 -1.25
N VAL A 155 -17.92 0.35 -0.12
CA VAL A 155 -19.14 0.61 0.64
C VAL A 155 -18.77 1.49 1.84
N LYS A 156 -19.42 2.64 1.98
CA LYS A 156 -19.21 3.49 3.16
C LYS A 156 -19.72 2.80 4.40
N LEU A 157 -18.93 2.83 5.48
CA LEU A 157 -19.41 2.43 6.80
C LEU A 157 -20.62 3.27 7.22
N PRO A 158 -21.61 2.67 7.91
CA PRO A 158 -22.70 3.41 8.54
C PRO A 158 -22.16 4.48 9.50
N ASP A 159 -22.87 5.61 9.60
CA ASP A 159 -22.56 6.66 10.58
C ASP A 159 -23.15 6.27 11.94
N ASP A 160 -22.47 5.37 12.65
CA ASP A 160 -22.91 4.83 13.94
C ASP A 160 -21.83 5.04 15.03
N ASP A 161 -22.26 5.26 16.27
CA ASP A 161 -21.39 5.49 17.42
C ASP A 161 -20.52 4.27 17.76
N ILE A 162 -21.01 3.04 17.53
CA ILE A 162 -20.21 1.83 17.79
C ILE A 162 -19.00 1.77 16.86
N ILE A 163 -19.20 2.15 15.59
CA ILE A 163 -18.15 2.17 14.57
C ILE A 163 -17.12 3.23 14.92
N LYS A 164 -17.56 4.46 15.26
CA LYS A 164 -16.65 5.54 15.67
C LYS A 164 -15.79 5.14 16.85
N LYS A 165 -16.41 4.61 17.92
CA LYS A 165 -15.70 4.16 19.12
C LYS A 165 -14.68 3.05 18.81
N LEU A 166 -15.07 2.06 18.01
CA LEU A 166 -14.17 0.97 17.61
C LEU A 166 -13.01 1.48 16.76
N LEU A 167 -13.26 2.34 15.78
CA LEU A 167 -12.20 2.93 14.96
C LEU A 167 -11.24 3.79 15.81
N ASP A 168 -11.77 4.57 16.76
CA ASP A 168 -10.95 5.36 17.68
C ASP A 168 -10.09 4.47 18.59
N GLU A 169 -10.62 3.36 19.10
CA GLU A 169 -9.86 2.38 19.88
C GLU A 169 -8.76 1.72 19.04
N ILE A 170 -9.07 1.30 17.81
CA ILE A 170 -8.10 0.74 16.85
C ILE A 170 -7.00 1.76 16.56
N ASN A 171 -7.36 3.01 16.26
CA ASN A 171 -6.42 4.08 15.96
C ASN A 171 -5.51 4.37 17.15
N ASN A 172 -6.08 4.48 18.36
CA ASN A 172 -5.30 4.70 19.57
C ASN A 172 -4.36 3.55 19.91
N TYR A 173 -4.76 2.31 19.61
CA TYR A 173 -3.92 1.14 19.83
C TYR A 173 -2.76 1.05 18.82
N LEU A 174 -3.03 1.34 17.55
CA LEU A 174 -2.06 1.13 16.46
C LEU A 174 -1.11 2.30 16.22
N LYS A 175 -1.49 3.54 16.55
CA LYS A 175 -0.68 4.75 16.28
C LYS A 175 0.76 4.67 16.79
N ASP A 176 0.98 4.06 17.96
CA ASP A 176 2.30 3.98 18.59
C ASP A 176 3.08 2.72 18.18
N LYS A 177 2.40 1.75 17.56
CA LYS A 177 2.96 0.43 17.19
C LYS A 177 3.43 0.39 15.75
N ILE A 178 2.72 1.10 14.88
CA ILE A 178 3.09 1.24 13.49
C ILE A 178 3.96 2.50 13.39
N LYS A 179 5.29 2.30 13.46
CA LYS A 179 6.29 3.37 13.39
C LYS A 179 6.34 4.11 12.05
N TYR A 180 5.59 3.63 11.06
CA TYR A 180 5.40 4.40 9.84
C TYR A 180 4.40 5.50 10.13
N GLU A 181 4.90 6.73 10.21
CA GLU A 181 4.07 7.91 10.06
C GLU A 181 3.13 7.64 8.88
N HIS A 182 1.83 7.92 9.08
CA HIS A 182 0.95 8.01 7.95
C HIS A 182 1.62 8.85 6.90
N ILE A 183 1.84 8.27 5.72
CA ILE A 183 2.22 9.03 4.55
C ILE A 183 0.95 9.77 4.14
N GLU A 184 0.55 10.75 4.94
CA GLU A 184 -0.49 11.69 4.63
C GLU A 184 -0.07 12.51 3.40
N GLY A 185 1.25 12.58 3.16
CA GLY A 185 1.81 13.28 2.04
C GLY A 185 3.33 13.38 2.03
N ILE A 186 3.84 14.17 1.09
CA ILE A 186 5.25 14.57 1.02
C ILE A 186 5.37 16.04 1.37
N LYS A 187 6.22 16.40 2.33
CA LYS A 187 6.56 17.80 2.58
C LYS A 187 7.47 18.30 1.45
N ALA A 188 6.89 19.00 0.48
CA ALA A 188 7.64 19.56 -0.63
C ALA A 188 8.14 20.96 -0.33
N LEU A 189 9.40 21.26 -0.66
CA LEU A 189 10.04 22.56 -0.36
C LEU A 189 9.26 23.76 -0.93
N ASN A 190 8.70 23.58 -2.12
CA ASN A 190 8.00 24.65 -2.85
C ASN A 190 6.48 24.66 -2.61
N PHE A 191 5.98 23.91 -1.63
CA PHE A 191 4.56 23.86 -1.26
C PHE A 191 4.40 24.11 0.24
N LYS A 192 3.56 25.08 0.63
CA LYS A 192 3.28 25.35 2.05
C LYS A 192 2.38 24.25 2.61
N GLY A 193 2.98 23.18 3.14
CA GLY A 193 2.30 22.04 3.76
C GLY A 193 2.77 20.69 3.21
N ASN A 194 2.06 19.63 3.56
CA ASN A 194 2.26 18.31 2.98
C ASN A 194 1.46 18.20 1.67
N ILE A 195 2.07 17.66 0.62
CA ILE A 195 1.37 17.25 -0.61
C ILE A 195 0.55 16.01 -0.26
N PRO A 196 -0.79 16.07 -0.26
CA PRO A 196 -1.62 14.95 0.16
C PRO A 196 -1.41 13.69 -0.69
N LEU A 197 -1.50 12.50 -0.07
CA LEU A 197 -1.31 11.22 -0.76
C LEU A 197 -2.20 11.10 -2.00
N GLU A 198 -3.45 11.55 -1.93
CA GLU A 198 -4.43 11.48 -3.01
C GLU A 198 -4.11 12.40 -4.21
N TRP A 199 -3.16 13.31 -4.08
CA TRP A 199 -2.68 14.14 -5.20
C TRP A 199 -1.64 13.44 -6.05
N HIS A 200 -1.10 12.31 -5.58
CA HIS A 200 -0.21 11.46 -6.35
C HIS A 200 -1.00 10.56 -7.33
N PRO A 201 -0.42 10.25 -8.51
CA PRO A 201 -1.11 9.47 -9.53
C PRO A 201 -1.42 8.05 -9.04
N PRO A 202 -2.50 7.42 -9.54
CA PRO A 202 -2.91 6.07 -9.14
C PRO A 202 -1.79 5.03 -9.19
N CYS A 203 -0.90 5.11 -10.18
CA CYS A 203 0.21 4.17 -10.33
C CYS A 203 1.22 4.23 -9.18
N ILE A 204 1.59 5.43 -8.73
CA ILE A 204 2.52 5.60 -7.62
C ILE A 204 1.87 5.19 -6.30
N ARG A 205 0.60 5.58 -6.08
CA ARG A 205 -0.17 5.13 -4.92
C ARG A 205 -0.29 3.61 -4.87
N GLY A 206 -0.49 2.98 -6.04
CA GLY A 206 -0.54 1.52 -6.18
C GLY A 206 0.75 0.85 -5.73
N ILE A 207 1.92 1.36 -6.15
CA ILE A 207 3.22 0.82 -5.72
C ILE A 207 3.40 1.00 -4.22
N LEU A 208 3.09 2.18 -3.68
CA LEU A 208 3.21 2.43 -2.25
C LEU A 208 2.34 1.46 -1.43
N ASN A 209 1.08 1.28 -1.81
CA ASN A 209 0.18 0.34 -1.14
C ASN A 209 0.67 -1.10 -1.24
N ASP A 210 1.37 -1.44 -2.32
CA ASP A 210 1.96 -2.76 -2.49
C ASP A 210 3.11 -3.00 -1.52
N ILE A 211 4.02 -2.04 -1.42
CA ILE A 211 5.15 -2.06 -0.46
C ILE A 211 4.64 -2.11 0.99
N LEU A 212 3.72 -1.23 1.36
CA LEU A 212 3.21 -1.13 2.73
C LEU A 212 2.51 -2.42 3.20
N SER A 213 1.96 -3.20 2.27
CA SER A 213 1.32 -4.48 2.58
C SER A 213 2.27 -5.68 2.66
N GLY A 214 3.57 -5.45 2.53
CA GLY A 214 4.59 -6.51 2.44
C GLY A 214 4.72 -7.15 1.05
N GLY A 215 4.21 -6.50 0.00
CA GLY A 215 4.46 -6.92 -1.38
C GLY A 215 5.87 -6.56 -1.85
N SER A 216 6.32 -7.18 -2.94
CA SER A 216 7.67 -6.98 -3.48
C SER A 216 7.62 -6.42 -4.91
N PRO A 217 7.37 -5.12 -5.15
CA PRO A 217 7.19 -4.58 -6.49
C PRO A 217 8.38 -4.87 -7.43
N SER A 218 8.11 -4.92 -8.73
CA SER A 218 9.14 -5.16 -9.74
C SER A 218 10.30 -4.16 -9.61
N HIS A 219 11.50 -4.55 -10.08
CA HIS A 219 12.67 -3.67 -10.06
C HIS A 219 12.39 -2.30 -10.71
N TYR A 220 11.65 -2.29 -11.83
CA TYR A 220 11.24 -1.08 -12.52
C TYR A 220 10.23 -0.26 -11.71
N ALA A 221 9.25 -0.90 -11.06
CA ALA A 221 8.29 -0.22 -10.21
C ALA A 221 8.97 0.44 -8.99
N ARG A 222 9.87 -0.27 -8.29
CA ARG A 222 10.67 0.29 -7.19
C ARG A 222 11.47 1.50 -7.66
N ARG A 223 12.11 1.40 -8.83
CA ARG A 223 12.92 2.49 -9.39
C ARG A 223 12.06 3.71 -9.69
N SER A 224 10.97 3.51 -10.44
CA SER A 224 10.05 4.57 -10.79
C SER A 224 9.44 5.24 -9.58
N PHE A 225 9.16 4.47 -8.52
CA PHE A 225 8.68 5.00 -7.24
C PHE A 225 9.72 5.88 -6.55
N VAL A 226 10.95 5.37 -6.32
CA VAL A 226 12.04 6.12 -5.66
C VAL A 226 12.29 7.47 -6.36
N VAL A 227 12.46 7.42 -7.68
CA VAL A 227 12.73 8.61 -8.50
C VAL A 227 11.57 9.59 -8.46
N TYR A 228 10.34 9.09 -8.66
CA TYR A 228 9.16 9.93 -8.61
C TYR A 228 9.02 10.61 -7.25
N TRP A 229 9.22 9.86 -6.16
CA TRP A 229 9.04 10.35 -4.80
C TRP A 229 10.06 11.46 -4.48
N PHE A 230 11.32 11.27 -4.90
CA PHE A 230 12.37 12.28 -4.80
C PHE A 230 11.99 13.54 -5.59
N CYS A 231 11.62 13.40 -6.86
CA CYS A 231 11.24 14.55 -7.69
C CYS A 231 9.99 15.25 -7.14
N ALA A 232 8.99 14.52 -6.67
CA ALA A 232 7.79 15.09 -6.08
C ALA A 232 8.10 15.95 -4.85
N LYS A 233 9.09 15.56 -4.04
CA LYS A 233 9.55 16.29 -2.85
C LYS A 233 10.32 17.55 -3.21
N PHE A 234 11.32 17.43 -4.09
CA PHE A 234 12.32 18.48 -4.29
C PHE A 234 12.12 19.30 -5.56
N ASN A 235 11.67 18.68 -6.67
CA ASN A 235 11.43 19.37 -7.94
C ASN A 235 10.34 18.69 -8.79
N PRO A 236 9.05 18.96 -8.54
CA PRO A 236 7.95 18.31 -9.26
C PRO A 236 7.85 18.72 -10.73
N ASN A 237 8.56 19.79 -11.14
CA ASN A 237 8.60 20.24 -12.53
C ASN A 237 9.68 19.55 -13.36
N LEU A 238 10.52 18.70 -12.76
CA LEU A 238 11.56 17.97 -13.48
C LEU A 238 10.95 17.02 -14.52
N ARG A 239 11.47 17.05 -15.75
CA ARG A 239 11.07 16.12 -16.82
C ARG A 239 12.30 15.42 -17.40
N PRO A 240 12.13 14.23 -17.99
CA PRO A 240 13.24 13.50 -18.62
C PRO A 240 13.92 14.29 -19.74
N LEU A 241 13.14 15.06 -20.49
CA LEU A 241 13.61 15.85 -21.63
C LEU A 241 13.44 17.34 -21.36
N ASP A 242 14.41 18.15 -21.80
CA ASP A 242 14.32 19.60 -21.81
C ASP A 242 13.42 20.11 -22.95
N LYS A 243 13.27 21.44 -23.07
CA LYS A 243 12.46 22.08 -24.12
C LYS A 243 12.97 21.81 -25.54
N ASN A 244 14.24 21.45 -25.68
CA ASN A 244 14.90 21.16 -26.94
C ASN A 244 14.89 19.65 -27.25
N GLY A 245 14.32 18.82 -26.38
CA GLY A 245 14.28 17.37 -26.52
C GLY A 245 15.55 16.65 -26.05
N ASN A 246 16.50 17.34 -25.41
CA ASN A 246 17.70 16.72 -24.85
C ASN A 246 17.41 16.08 -23.50
N LEU A 247 18.11 14.98 -23.20
CA LEU A 247 18.03 14.33 -21.90
C LEU A 247 18.55 15.27 -20.81
N VAL A 248 17.73 15.51 -19.78
CA VAL A 248 18.14 16.30 -18.62
C VAL A 248 19.15 15.48 -17.81
N ASN A 249 20.38 15.94 -17.69
CA ASN A 249 21.44 15.23 -16.96
C ASN A 249 21.77 15.97 -15.66
N ILE A 250 21.03 15.66 -14.60
CA ILE A 250 21.22 16.26 -13.27
C ILE A 250 21.35 15.17 -12.22
N SER A 251 22.06 15.47 -11.15
CA SER A 251 22.26 14.68 -9.95
C SER A 251 21.28 15.08 -8.85
N ALA A 252 21.21 14.30 -7.76
CA ALA A 252 20.42 14.68 -6.59
C ALA A 252 20.90 16.01 -5.98
N THR A 253 22.21 16.25 -5.96
CA THR A 253 22.86 17.44 -5.40
C THR A 253 22.59 18.72 -6.20
N ASP A 254 22.17 18.59 -7.47
CA ASP A 254 21.70 19.74 -8.26
C ASP A 254 20.29 20.19 -7.88
N ILE A 255 19.56 19.37 -7.10
CA ILE A 255 18.15 19.57 -6.76
C ILE A 255 17.95 19.91 -5.29
N ALA A 256 18.75 19.32 -4.40
CA ALA A 256 18.62 19.46 -2.95
C ALA A 256 20.00 19.41 -2.26
N SER A 257 20.07 19.89 -1.01
CA SER A 257 21.30 19.79 -0.20
C SER A 257 21.58 18.35 0.24
N GLU A 258 22.85 18.02 0.54
CA GLU A 258 23.22 16.67 1.00
C GLU A 258 22.43 16.25 2.25
N GLU A 259 22.24 17.15 3.22
CA GLU A 259 21.47 16.87 4.44
C GLU A 259 20.02 16.47 4.12
N GLU A 260 19.38 17.18 3.20
CA GLU A 260 18.02 16.89 2.76
C GLU A 260 17.93 15.56 1.99
N ILE A 261 18.96 15.23 1.20
CA ILE A 261 19.03 13.98 0.45
C ILE A 261 19.22 12.80 1.40
N GLU A 262 20.17 12.85 2.34
CA GLU A 262 20.38 11.78 3.32
C GLU A 262 19.13 11.55 4.17
N LYS A 263 18.47 12.62 4.63
CA LYS A 263 17.20 12.52 5.34
C LYS A 263 16.11 11.87 4.50
N PHE A 264 16.00 12.22 3.22
CA PHE A 264 15.06 11.57 2.31
C PHE A 264 15.37 10.08 2.15
N ILE A 265 16.65 9.71 2.03
CA ILE A 265 17.07 8.31 1.90
C ILE A 265 16.67 7.54 3.16
N ASP A 266 16.93 8.09 4.34
CA ASP A 266 16.58 7.44 5.62
C ASP A 266 15.07 7.28 5.75
N GLU A 267 14.29 8.34 5.49
CA GLU A 267 12.81 8.30 5.47
C GLU A 267 12.30 7.21 4.51
N LEU A 268 12.90 7.11 3.32
CA LEU A 268 12.50 6.15 2.30
C LEU A 268 12.90 4.71 2.65
N ILE A 269 14.08 4.49 3.23
CA ILE A 269 14.53 3.20 3.74
C ILE A 269 13.60 2.72 4.83
N GLU A 270 13.29 3.59 5.79
CA GLU A 270 12.31 3.26 6.81
C GLU A 270 11.02 2.85 6.13
N MET A 271 10.39 3.77 5.37
CA MET A 271 9.07 3.59 4.76
C MET A 271 8.95 2.33 3.89
N MET A 272 9.92 2.11 3.00
CA MET A 272 9.83 1.05 2.00
C MET A 272 10.29 -0.31 2.53
N PHE A 273 11.17 -0.37 3.53
CA PHE A 273 12.00 -1.58 3.69
C PHE A 273 12.00 -2.30 5.04
N LYS A 274 11.51 -1.73 6.17
CA LYS A 274 11.15 -2.62 7.33
C LYS A 274 9.88 -3.46 7.05
N ASN A 275 9.31 -3.32 5.84
CA ASN A 275 8.12 -4.04 5.37
C ASN A 275 8.38 -5.20 4.40
N VAL A 276 9.59 -5.36 3.86
CA VAL A 276 9.92 -6.39 2.86
C VAL A 276 10.89 -7.40 3.46
N GLU A 277 10.64 -8.69 3.26
CA GLU A 277 11.29 -9.81 3.99
C GLU A 277 12.81 -9.96 3.72
N ASP A 278 13.30 -9.53 2.54
CA ASP A 278 14.70 -9.62 2.13
C ASP A 278 15.52 -8.35 2.44
N PHE A 279 15.46 -7.85 3.68
CA PHE A 279 16.06 -6.56 4.01
C PHE A 279 17.59 -6.63 4.19
N ASP A 280 18.29 -6.06 3.23
CA ASP A 280 19.68 -5.60 3.37
C ASP A 280 19.68 -4.06 3.26
N GLU A 281 19.82 -3.39 4.40
CA GLU A 281 19.84 -1.92 4.50
C GLU A 281 20.88 -1.30 3.58
N LYS A 282 22.07 -1.91 3.49
CA LYS A 282 23.18 -1.37 2.70
C LYS A 282 22.86 -1.45 1.21
N LYS A 283 22.35 -2.59 0.73
CA LYS A 283 21.93 -2.74 -0.68
C LYS A 283 20.79 -1.79 -1.01
N THR A 284 19.87 -1.60 -0.09
CA THR A 284 18.73 -0.70 -0.25
C THR A 284 19.17 0.75 -0.36
N ARG A 285 20.02 1.21 0.56
CA ARG A 285 20.60 2.55 0.52
C ARG A 285 21.32 2.78 -0.80
N TYR A 286 22.19 1.85 -1.18
CA TYR A 286 22.91 1.89 -2.45
C TYR A 286 21.97 2.00 -3.66
N TYR A 287 20.89 1.22 -3.67
CA TYR A 287 19.88 1.26 -4.72
C TYR A 287 19.22 2.64 -4.83
N ILE A 288 18.80 3.23 -3.71
CA ILE A 288 18.17 4.55 -3.71
C ILE A 288 19.16 5.59 -4.23
N MET A 289 20.37 5.61 -3.65
CA MET A 289 21.46 6.52 -4.03
C MET A 289 21.78 6.45 -5.53
N HIS A 290 21.87 5.24 -6.08
CA HIS A 290 22.11 5.03 -7.52
C HIS A 290 21.00 5.63 -8.39
N ASN A 291 19.73 5.41 -8.03
CA ASN A 291 18.61 5.85 -8.86
C ASN A 291 18.39 7.36 -8.83
N ILE A 292 18.68 8.03 -7.71
CA ILE A 292 18.62 9.50 -7.62
C ILE A 292 19.91 10.18 -8.09
N GLY A 293 20.97 9.43 -8.40
CA GLY A 293 22.25 9.97 -8.86
C GLY A 293 23.04 10.65 -7.75
N TYR A 294 23.14 10.02 -6.57
CA TYR A 294 23.79 10.57 -5.39
C TYR A 294 24.96 9.68 -4.94
N LYS A 295 26.18 10.23 -4.90
CA LYS A 295 27.44 9.60 -4.41
C LYS A 295 27.85 8.24 -5.04
N VAL A 296 27.03 7.61 -5.88
CA VAL A 296 27.31 6.33 -6.54
C VAL A 296 26.80 6.31 -8.00
N GLY A 297 27.34 5.40 -8.81
CA GLY A 297 26.96 5.23 -10.21
C GLY A 297 27.48 6.34 -11.12
N HIS A 298 26.72 6.67 -12.17
CA HIS A 298 27.09 7.70 -13.15
C HIS A 298 26.84 9.14 -12.68
N GLY A 299 26.49 9.34 -11.40
CA GLY A 299 26.22 10.68 -10.83
C GLY A 299 25.00 11.38 -11.43
N ARG A 300 24.08 10.64 -12.05
CA ARG A 300 22.89 11.19 -12.71
C ARG A 300 21.62 10.50 -12.25
N LEU A 301 20.57 11.29 -12.11
CA LEU A 301 19.24 10.84 -11.75
C LEU A 301 18.68 9.97 -12.89
N THR A 302 18.23 8.78 -12.54
CA THR A 302 17.46 7.95 -13.46
C THR A 302 16.07 8.55 -13.55
N HIS A 303 15.58 8.86 -14.74
CA HIS A 303 14.30 9.54 -14.90
C HIS A 303 13.09 8.63 -14.67
N CYS A 304 12.00 9.24 -14.19
CA CYS A 304 10.71 8.56 -14.14
C CYS A 304 10.18 8.37 -15.57
N GLU A 305 9.54 7.24 -15.83
CA GLU A 305 9.05 6.87 -17.14
C GLU A 305 7.77 7.67 -17.50
N TYR A 306 7.63 8.05 -18.77
CA TYR A 306 6.40 8.67 -19.28
C TYR A 306 5.21 7.73 -19.19
N CYS A 307 3.99 8.26 -19.04
CA CYS A 307 2.75 7.48 -18.88
C CYS A 307 2.56 6.41 -19.97
N LYS A 308 2.96 6.69 -21.22
CA LYS A 308 2.92 5.72 -22.31
C LYS A 308 3.72 4.43 -22.01
N ASN A 309 4.88 4.58 -21.35
CA ASN A 309 5.76 3.47 -20.98
C ASN A 309 5.24 2.72 -19.76
N TRP A 310 4.37 3.33 -18.95
CA TRP A 310 3.64 2.61 -17.91
C TRP A 310 2.53 1.75 -18.53
N GLN A 311 1.82 2.26 -19.53
CA GLN A 311 0.73 1.53 -20.20
C GLN A 311 1.26 0.38 -21.07
N SER A 312 2.30 0.65 -21.85
CA SER A 312 2.94 -0.31 -22.76
C SER A 312 4.36 -0.59 -22.27
N ASP A 313 4.45 -1.30 -21.15
CA ASP A 313 5.71 -1.46 -20.40
C ASP A 313 6.60 -2.61 -20.90
N GLY A 314 6.15 -3.38 -21.89
CA GLY A 314 6.90 -4.50 -22.47
C GLY A 314 7.26 -5.57 -21.44
N GLY A 315 6.45 -5.75 -20.39
CA GLY A 315 6.71 -6.74 -19.33
C GLY A 315 7.54 -6.23 -18.15
N LYS A 316 7.81 -4.93 -18.05
CA LYS A 316 8.54 -4.33 -16.91
C LYS A 316 7.75 -4.35 -15.58
N GLY A 317 6.46 -4.67 -15.61
CA GLY A 317 5.56 -4.72 -14.46
C GLY A 317 5.02 -3.37 -13.99
N LEU A 318 5.23 -2.30 -14.77
CA LEU A 318 4.65 -0.97 -14.53
C LEU A 318 3.17 -0.92 -14.92
N SER A 319 2.77 -1.66 -15.95
CA SER A 319 1.39 -1.71 -16.46
C SER A 319 0.41 -2.23 -15.40
N TYR A 320 0.87 -3.13 -14.53
CA TYR A 320 0.13 -3.63 -13.38
C TYR A 320 -0.38 -2.52 -12.45
N TYR A 321 0.41 -1.47 -12.25
CA TYR A 321 0.02 -0.33 -11.40
C TYR A 321 -0.71 0.76 -12.20
N CYS A 322 -0.69 0.71 -13.53
CA CYS A 322 -1.33 1.70 -14.37
C CYS A 322 -2.86 1.49 -14.38
N LYS A 323 -3.56 2.14 -13.44
CA LYS A 323 -5.03 2.21 -13.39
C LYS A 323 -5.48 3.67 -13.61
N PRO A 324 -5.59 4.14 -14.87
CA PRO A 324 -5.84 5.54 -15.18
C PRO A 324 -7.21 6.03 -14.67
N ASP A 325 -7.24 7.22 -14.07
CA ASP A 325 -8.47 7.92 -13.68
C ASP A 325 -8.79 9.10 -14.62
N GLU A 326 -9.80 9.89 -14.28
CA GLU A 326 -10.24 11.06 -15.07
C GLU A 326 -9.18 12.17 -15.21
N ILE A 327 -8.23 12.27 -14.29
CA ILE A 327 -7.12 13.21 -14.41
C ILE A 327 -6.08 12.63 -15.38
N CYS A 328 -5.76 11.33 -15.27
CA CYS A 328 -4.84 10.66 -16.20
C CYS A 328 -5.26 10.76 -17.66
N LYS A 329 -6.57 10.81 -17.94
CA LYS A 329 -7.12 10.92 -19.32
C LYS A 329 -6.96 12.30 -19.95
N LYS A 330 -6.51 13.31 -19.21
CA LYS A 330 -6.34 14.67 -19.76
C LYS A 330 -5.14 14.73 -20.71
N LYS A 331 -5.32 15.36 -21.88
CA LYS A 331 -4.32 15.43 -22.97
C LYS A 331 -2.93 15.94 -22.53
N PHE A 332 -2.86 16.82 -21.53
CA PHE A 332 -1.61 17.40 -21.04
C PHE A 332 -0.94 16.60 -19.92
N ILE A 333 -1.52 15.46 -19.50
CA ILE A 333 -0.94 14.56 -18.50
C ILE A 333 -0.21 13.44 -19.24
N ILE A 334 1.08 13.65 -19.50
CA ILE A 334 1.92 12.69 -20.23
C ILE A 334 2.97 12.02 -19.34
N HIS A 335 3.18 12.56 -18.14
CA HIS A 335 4.12 12.09 -17.14
C HIS A 335 3.47 12.04 -15.74
N PRO A 336 3.84 11.09 -14.85
CA PRO A 336 3.30 11.01 -13.48
C PRO A 336 3.42 12.32 -12.68
N LEU A 337 4.49 13.10 -12.90
CA LEU A 337 4.65 14.42 -12.27
C LEU A 337 3.71 15.49 -12.85
N ASP A 338 3.21 15.37 -14.09
CA ASP A 338 2.20 16.29 -14.62
C ASP A 338 0.89 16.18 -13.83
N TYR A 339 0.53 14.94 -13.45
CA TYR A 339 -0.63 14.66 -12.61
C TYR A 339 -0.51 15.39 -11.26
N LEU A 340 0.67 15.29 -10.64
CA LEU A 340 0.94 15.96 -9.37
C LEU A 340 0.89 17.48 -9.52
N CYS A 341 1.61 18.04 -10.50
CA CYS A 341 1.60 19.48 -10.78
C CYS A 341 0.18 19.99 -11.06
N TYR A 342 -0.66 19.22 -11.76
CA TYR A 342 -2.06 19.57 -11.99
C TYR A 342 -2.83 19.73 -10.68
N ASN A 343 -2.70 18.79 -9.74
CA ASN A 343 -3.38 18.86 -8.44
C ASN A 343 -2.86 20.01 -7.57
N ILE A 344 -1.54 20.23 -7.53
CA ILE A 344 -0.93 21.36 -6.84
C ILE A 344 -1.49 22.68 -7.39
N ASN A 345 -1.46 22.86 -8.71
CA ASN A 345 -1.97 24.06 -9.37
C ASN A 345 -3.47 24.26 -9.15
N ARG A 346 -4.26 23.19 -9.16
CA ARG A 346 -5.70 23.22 -8.86
C ARG A 346 -5.94 23.73 -7.44
N HIS A 347 -5.16 23.28 -6.47
CA HIS A 347 -5.25 23.74 -5.09
C HIS A 347 -4.83 25.21 -4.94
N LEU A 348 -3.68 25.60 -5.49
CA LEU A 348 -3.20 26.99 -5.43
C LEU A 348 -4.20 27.98 -6.04
N LYS A 349 -4.87 27.60 -7.15
CA LYS A 349 -5.95 28.40 -7.74
C LYS A 349 -7.13 28.55 -6.77
N LYS A 350 -7.60 27.46 -6.16
CA LYS A 350 -8.69 27.51 -5.17
C LYS A 350 -8.36 28.41 -3.97
N GLU A 351 -7.15 28.33 -3.45
CA GLU A 351 -6.70 29.18 -2.35
C GLU A 351 -6.64 30.67 -2.73
N LYS A 352 -6.18 31.00 -3.94
CA LYS A 352 -6.24 32.38 -4.47
C LYS A 352 -7.69 32.89 -4.55
N PHE A 353 -8.61 32.11 -5.11
CA PHE A 353 -10.03 32.48 -5.18
C PHE A 353 -10.67 32.67 -3.80
N LYS A 354 -10.32 31.84 -2.80
CA LYS A 354 -10.81 32.00 -1.42
C LYS A 354 -10.31 33.30 -0.78
N LYS A 355 -9.05 33.68 -1.02
CA LYS A 355 -8.48 34.94 -0.51
C LYS A 355 -9.18 36.15 -1.10
N MET A 356 -9.37 36.18 -2.43
CA MET A 356 -10.11 37.26 -3.10
C MET A 356 -11.54 37.41 -2.54
N LYS A 357 -12.28 36.29 -2.36
CA LYS A 357 -13.63 36.33 -1.75
C LYS A 357 -13.67 36.81 -0.29
N LYS A 358 -12.59 36.61 0.49
CA LYS A 358 -12.48 37.13 1.86
C LYS A 358 -12.18 38.62 1.87
N GLU A 359 -11.35 39.08 0.94
CA GLU A 359 -11.02 40.50 0.76
C GLU A 359 -12.25 41.29 0.29
N ASP A 360 -13.04 40.77 -0.65
CA ASP A 360 -14.30 41.39 -1.10
C ASP A 360 -15.36 41.48 0.02
N ARG A 361 -15.41 40.50 0.93
CA ARG A 361 -16.33 40.53 2.09
C ARG A 361 -15.90 41.52 3.17
N ASN A 362 -14.60 41.75 3.34
CA ASN A 362 -14.08 42.72 4.30
C ASN A 362 -14.02 44.15 3.72
N GLY A 363 -14.04 44.29 2.39
CA GLY A 363 -14.11 45.58 1.69
C GLY A 363 -15.51 46.23 1.69
N ASN A 364 -16.57 45.44 1.86
CA ASN A 364 -17.96 45.94 1.92
C ASN A 364 -18.43 46.34 3.34
N ASN A 365 -17.53 46.38 4.32
CA ASN A 365 -17.79 46.84 5.69
C ASN A 365 -17.06 48.16 6.02
N LYS A 366 -16.78 49.00 5.02
CA LYS A 366 -16.23 50.35 5.23
C LYS A 366 -17.17 51.43 4.72
#